data_AF-A0A2Z6UPK1-F1
#
_entry.id   AF-A0A2Z6UPK1-F1
#
_cell.length_a   1.000
_cell.length_b   1.000
_cell.length_c   1.000
_cell.angle_alpha   90.00
_cell.angle_beta   90.00
_cell.angle_gamma   90.00
#
_symmetry.space_group_name_H-M   'P 1'
#
loop_
_entity.id
_entity.type
_entity.pdbx_description
1 polymer ?
#
loop_
_entity_poly.entity_id
_entity_poly.type
_entity_poly.pdbx_seq_one_letter_code
_entity_poly.pdbx_strand_id
1 'polypeptide(L)'
;MTMSNIKKMIIVAGAIMLVQGLLAATIVYAEQQVVDDLDIDQDGFLSLREAAVSRYLLENFNKIDLNEDGLISKEEFSFMLRSHA
;
A
#
# COMPACT_ATOMS: atom_id res chain seq x y z
N MET A 1 -6.39 -26.04 -36.06
CA MET A 1 -5.98 -26.22 -34.65
C MET A 1 -6.99 -27.15 -33.99
N THR A 2 -6.58 -28.26 -33.38
CA THR A 2 -7.53 -29.24 -32.81
C THR A 2 -8.05 -28.76 -31.46
N MET A 3 -9.30 -29.12 -31.13
CA MET A 3 -9.97 -28.77 -29.86
C MET A 3 -9.12 -29.13 -28.62
N SER A 4 -8.28 -30.16 -28.75
CA SER A 4 -7.33 -30.61 -27.73
C SER A 4 -6.21 -29.60 -27.46
N ASN A 5 -5.72 -28.90 -28.49
CA ASN A 5 -4.63 -27.92 -28.35
C ASN A 5 -5.12 -26.61 -27.70
N ILE A 6 -6.38 -26.23 -27.92
CA ILE A 6 -6.99 -25.03 -27.34
C ILE A 6 -7.22 -25.20 -25.83
N LYS A 7 -7.74 -26.37 -25.40
CA LYS A 7 -7.94 -26.66 -23.97
C LYS A 7 -6.64 -26.63 -23.17
N LYS A 8 -5.56 -27.18 -23.73
CA LYS A 8 -4.21 -27.12 -23.11
C LYS A 8 -3.72 -25.68 -22.97
N MET A 9 -3.97 -24.83 -23.97
CA MET A 9 -3.60 -23.42 -23.93
C MET A 9 -4.35 -22.64 -22.85
N ILE A 10 -5.65 -22.91 -22.65
CA ILE A 10 -6.45 -22.28 -21.59
C ILE A 10 -5.95 -22.68 -20.20
N ILE A 11 -5.59 -23.95 -20.01
CA ILE A 11 -5.01 -24.45 -18.75
C ILE A 11 -3.67 -23.76 -18.46
N VAL A 12 -2.81 -23.60 -19.47
CA VAL A 12 -1.52 -22.91 -19.32
C VAL A 12 -1.71 -21.41 -19.02
N ALA A 13 -2.62 -20.73 -19.71
CA ALA A 13 -2.92 -19.32 -19.46
C ALA A 13 -3.51 -19.07 -18.06
N GLY A 14 -4.41 -19.94 -17.59
CA GLY A 14 -4.95 -19.89 -16.23
C GLY A 14 -3.89 -20.12 -15.16
N ALA A 15 -2.97 -21.06 -15.38
CA ALA A 15 -1.86 -21.29 -14.46
C ALA A 15 -0.90 -20.08 -14.36
N ILE A 16 -0.64 -19.39 -15.47
CA ILE A 16 0.20 -18.18 -15.50
C ILE A 16 -0.47 -17.04 -14.70
N MET A 17 -1.79 -16.86 -14.80
CA MET A 17 -2.51 -15.83 -14.03
C MET A 17 -2.48 -16.09 -12.51
N LEU A 18 -2.58 -17.35 -12.09
CA LEU A 18 -2.51 -17.70 -10.66
C LEU A 18 -1.12 -17.40 -10.05
N VAL A 19 -0.05 -17.57 -10.83
CA VAL A 19 1.31 -17.24 -10.39
C VAL A 19 1.52 -15.73 -10.28
N GLN A 20 0.95 -14.92 -11.17
CA GLN A 20 1.04 -13.45 -11.09
C GLN A 20 0.26 -12.89 -9.90
N GLY A 21 -0.89 -13.48 -9.55
CA GLY A 21 -1.65 -13.11 -8.36
C GLY A 21 -0.86 -13.28 -7.06
N LEU A 22 -0.04 -14.33 -6.95
CA LEU A 22 0.87 -14.52 -5.81
C LEU A 22 2.03 -13.51 -5.80
N LEU A 23 2.57 -13.13 -6.96
CA LEU A 23 3.66 -12.15 -7.05
C LEU A 23 3.21 -10.73 -6.75
N ALA A 24 1.96 -10.36 -7.10
CA ALA A 24 1.39 -9.06 -6.78
C ALA A 24 1.34 -8.77 -5.27
N ALA A 25 1.09 -9.81 -4.45
CA ALA A 25 1.15 -9.70 -3.00
C ALA A 25 2.59 -9.52 -2.46
N THR A 26 3.62 -9.86 -3.23
CA THR A 26 5.03 -9.73 -2.79
C THR A 26 5.69 -8.40 -3.17
N ILE A 27 5.17 -7.69 -4.19
CA ILE A 27 5.73 -6.41 -4.66
C ILE A 27 5.26 -5.19 -3.85
N VAL A 28 4.41 -5.39 -2.84
CA VAL A 28 3.92 -4.31 -1.95
C VAL A 28 4.82 -4.11 -0.71
N TYR A 29 5.85 -4.92 -0.49
CA TYR A 29 6.72 -4.84 0.71
C TYR A 29 8.01 -4.03 0.51
N ALA A 30 7.92 -2.82 -0.03
CA ALA A 30 9.14 -2.05 -0.31
C ALA A 30 9.08 -0.56 0.08
N GLU A 31 8.55 -0.22 1.25
CA GLU A 31 8.84 1.09 1.85
C GLU A 31 8.56 1.09 3.36
N GLN A 32 9.38 0.43 4.18
CA GLN A 32 9.36 0.60 5.65
C GLN A 32 10.51 1.56 6.00
N GLN A 33 10.34 2.58 6.83
CA GLN A 33 10.72 2.47 8.25
C GLN A 33 10.39 3.71 9.12
N VAL A 34 9.37 4.53 8.82
CA VAL A 34 9.07 5.75 9.63
C VAL A 34 7.64 5.82 10.16
N VAL A 35 6.74 4.99 9.66
CA VAL A 35 5.31 4.96 10.03
C VAL A 35 4.98 3.81 11.01
N ASP A 36 5.95 2.91 11.23
CA ASP A 36 5.76 1.59 11.84
C ASP A 36 5.34 1.62 13.33
N ASP A 37 5.55 2.73 14.05
CA ASP A 37 5.16 2.83 15.48
C ASP A 37 3.68 3.25 15.66
N LEU A 38 3.04 3.77 14.62
CA LEU A 38 1.68 4.31 14.68
C LEU A 38 0.69 3.58 13.77
N ASP A 39 1.18 2.89 12.75
CA ASP A 39 0.43 2.00 11.86
C ASP A 39 0.17 0.67 12.59
N ILE A 40 -1.02 0.57 13.19
CA ILE A 40 -1.39 -0.52 14.09
C ILE A 40 -1.78 -1.76 13.29
N ASP A 41 -2.49 -1.57 12.18
CA ASP A 41 -2.93 -2.66 11.31
C ASP A 41 -1.91 -3.06 10.23
N GLN A 42 -0.80 -2.32 10.14
CA GLN A 42 0.35 -2.57 9.26
C GLN A 42 -0.04 -2.58 7.78
N ASP A 43 -1.02 -1.75 7.42
CA ASP A 43 -1.48 -1.62 6.03
C ASP A 43 -0.58 -0.66 5.22
N GLY A 44 0.35 0.04 5.87
CA GLY A 44 1.31 0.95 5.28
C GLY A 44 0.84 2.40 5.24
N PHE A 45 -0.34 2.71 5.78
CA PHE A 45 -0.93 4.04 5.87
C PHE A 45 -1.20 4.39 7.34
N LEU A 46 -1.36 5.68 7.63
CA LEU A 46 -1.91 6.11 8.92
C LEU A 46 -3.32 6.62 8.71
N SER A 47 -4.30 5.84 9.16
CA SER A 47 -5.68 6.30 9.20
C SER A 47 -5.87 7.41 10.24
N LEU A 48 -6.95 8.18 10.12
CA LEU A 48 -7.33 9.18 11.13
C LEU A 48 -7.44 8.57 12.54
N ARG A 49 -7.88 7.30 12.64
CA ARG A 49 -8.01 6.58 13.91
C ARG A 49 -6.65 6.30 14.55
N GLU A 50 -5.66 5.96 13.74
CA GLU A 50 -4.28 5.70 14.20
C GLU A 50 -3.55 7.00 14.49
N ALA A 51 -3.70 8.00 13.61
CA ALA A 51 -3.19 9.35 13.85
C ALA A 51 -3.76 9.98 15.13
N ALA A 52 -5.00 9.65 15.53
CA ALA A 52 -5.62 10.13 16.76
C ALA A 52 -4.89 9.67 18.05
N VAL A 53 -4.04 8.64 17.98
CA VAL A 53 -3.18 8.23 19.10
C VAL A 53 -2.11 9.31 19.39
N SER A 54 -1.73 10.09 18.38
CA SER A 54 -0.77 11.18 18.49
C SER A 54 -1.44 12.54 18.30
N ARG A 55 -1.46 13.37 19.35
CA ARG A 55 -2.00 14.74 19.25
C ARG A 55 -1.35 15.56 18.14
N TYR A 56 -0.04 15.39 17.93
CA TYR A 56 0.68 16.09 16.88
C TYR A 56 0.22 15.68 15.48
N LEU A 57 0.03 14.38 15.24
CA LEU A 57 -0.47 13.91 13.94
C LEU A 57 -1.90 14.34 13.71
N LEU A 58 -2.78 14.21 14.71
CA LEU A 58 -4.18 14.60 14.58
C LEU A 58 -4.33 16.09 14.22
N GLU A 59 -3.56 16.97 14.85
CA GLU A 59 -3.57 18.41 14.57
C GLU A 59 -3.00 18.77 13.19
N ASN A 60 -2.09 17.96 12.67
CA ASN A 60 -1.47 18.17 11.38
C ASN A 60 -1.98 17.21 10.31
N PHE A 61 -3.03 16.42 10.58
CA PHE A 61 -3.51 15.36 9.70
C PHE A 61 -3.83 15.92 8.31
N ASN A 62 -4.69 16.95 8.29
CA ASN A 62 -5.10 17.65 7.06
C ASN A 62 -3.94 18.41 6.37
N LYS A 63 -2.79 18.59 7.02
CA LYS A 63 -1.61 19.19 6.41
C LYS A 63 -0.66 18.15 5.80
N ILE A 64 -0.77 16.91 6.27
CA ILE A 64 0.08 15.80 5.85
C ILE A 64 -0.65 14.98 4.77
N ASP A 65 -1.95 14.74 4.93
CA ASP A 65 -2.85 14.21 3.92
C ASP A 65 -3.01 15.24 2.79
N LEU A 66 -2.14 15.14 1.77
CA LEU A 66 -2.04 16.10 0.66
C LEU A 66 -3.03 15.77 -0.45
N ASN A 67 -3.40 14.49 -0.57
CA ASN A 67 -4.36 14.02 -1.57
C ASN A 67 -5.82 14.02 -1.07
N GLU A 68 -6.03 14.33 0.22
CA GLU A 68 -7.32 14.38 0.92
C GLU A 68 -8.09 13.05 0.86
N ASP A 69 -7.39 11.92 0.85
CA ASP A 69 -7.99 10.59 0.81
C ASP A 69 -8.38 10.06 2.20
N GLY A 70 -8.03 10.79 3.26
CA GLY A 70 -8.32 10.44 4.65
C GLY A 70 -7.33 9.44 5.25
N LEU A 71 -6.21 9.20 4.58
CA LEU A 71 -5.08 8.40 5.02
C LEU A 71 -3.79 9.23 4.85
N ILE A 72 -2.80 8.98 5.69
CA ILE A 72 -1.45 9.52 5.47
C ILE A 72 -0.58 8.39 4.94
N SER A 73 -0.15 8.54 3.69
CA SER A 73 0.84 7.67 3.08
C SER A 73 2.26 7.95 3.60
N LYS A 74 3.17 7.01 3.37
CA LYS A 74 4.59 7.17 3.76
C LYS A 74 5.27 8.27 2.97
N GLU A 75 4.86 8.44 1.73
CA GLU A 75 5.32 9.48 0.81
C GLU A 75 4.92 10.86 1.33
N GLU A 76 3.68 11.01 1.78
CA GLU A 76 3.16 12.23 2.40
C GLU A 76 3.85 12.55 3.72
N PHE A 77 4.05 11.55 4.56
CA PHE A 77 4.80 11.71 5.80
C PHE A 77 6.26 12.11 5.54
N SER A 78 6.90 11.47 4.56
CA SER A 78 8.26 11.79 4.13
C SER A 78 8.37 13.17 3.50
N PHE A 79 7.35 13.58 2.74
CA PHE A 79 7.26 14.92 2.16
C PHE A 79 7.23 15.96 3.28
N MET A 80 6.38 15.77 4.29
CA MET A 80 6.35 16.65 5.47
C MET A 80 7.73 16.76 6.15
N LEU A 81 8.40 15.62 6.40
CA LEU A 81 9.73 15.62 7.03
C LEU A 81 10.78 16.39 6.21
N ARG A 82 10.74 16.27 4.87
CA ARG A 82 11.65 17.01 3.98
C ARG A 82 11.30 18.49 3.87
N SER A 83 10.02 18.85 3.94
CA SER A 83 9.58 20.25 3.92
C SER A 83 9.93 21.03 5.18
N HIS A 84 10.25 20.33 6.28
CA HIS A 84 10.65 20.92 7.56
C HIS A 84 12.17 20.86 7.85
N ALA A 85 12.99 20.43 6.88
CA ALA A 85 14.46 20.43 6.95
C ALA A 85 15.08 21.63 6.21
#